data_AF-A0A642UYI9-F1
#
_entry.id   AF-A0A642UYI9-F1
#
_cell.length_a   1.000
_cell.length_b   1.000
_cell.length_c   1.000
_cell.angle_alpha   90.00
_cell.angle_beta   90.00
_cell.angle_gamma   90.00
#
_symmetry.space_group_name_H-M   'P 1'
#
loop_
_entity.id
_entity.type
_entity.pdbx_description
1 polymer ?
#
loop_
_entity_poly.entity_id
_entity_poly.type
_entity_poly.pdbx_seq_one_letter_code
_entity_poly.pdbx_strand_id
1 'polypeptide(L)'
;MNSTPISTYPNCLEMRAQADNLMERVDEWKPSKTHTYTVRANCQEEPVQLRVETRHTHINDDYWAVRVTHFDHLPAAVVKEFARKLDNYAIGSVADHAKCHTEFERQYMDSIVNAETELSRVPGQDDSTASTYLSKVKYDFGAFLSHRTFYNLVYVSKTNEYHEIIQLPIQEQMWSSTKPKGPETIGKYASVERLIYDADSKKLSWIMMTTSSAGGFVPNFLVNHKLCSVIAEDVPKFFDWAYNMP
;
A
#
# COMPACT_ATOMS: atom_id res chain seq x y z
N MET A 1 -10.25 3.36 11.14
CA MET A 1 -10.15 2.98 9.71
C MET A 1 -10.82 1.63 9.49
N ASN A 2 -11.52 1.43 8.37
CA ASN A 2 -12.20 0.17 8.01
C ASN A 2 -12.42 0.12 6.48
N SER A 3 -12.99 -0.98 5.98
CA SER A 3 -13.26 -1.23 4.56
C SER A 3 -14.53 -0.54 4.04
N THR A 4 -15.24 0.25 4.86
CA THR A 4 -16.49 0.90 4.47
C THR A 4 -16.22 2.13 3.63
N PRO A 5 -16.77 2.24 2.41
CA PRO A 5 -16.55 3.39 1.55
C PRO A 5 -17.02 4.70 2.17
N ILE A 6 -16.14 5.71 2.17
CA ILE A 6 -16.49 7.08 2.58
C ILE A 6 -17.24 7.81 1.46
N SER A 7 -18.10 8.74 1.84
CA SER A 7 -18.86 9.61 0.92
C SER A 7 -18.42 11.07 0.95
N THR A 8 -17.50 11.42 1.84
CA THR A 8 -17.00 12.78 2.07
C THR A 8 -15.53 12.75 2.44
N TYR A 9 -14.77 13.77 2.06
CA TYR A 9 -13.34 13.86 2.40
C TYR A 9 -13.13 13.95 3.92
N PRO A 10 -12.32 13.04 4.51
CA PRO A 10 -12.01 13.10 5.94
C PRO A 10 -11.02 14.23 6.22
N ASN A 11 -10.97 14.71 7.47
CA ASN A 11 -9.89 15.58 7.90
C ASN A 11 -8.56 14.80 7.94
N CYS A 12 -7.47 15.40 7.46
CA CYS A 12 -6.18 14.71 7.37
C CYS A 12 -5.63 14.31 8.76
N LEU A 13 -5.83 15.12 9.81
CA LEU A 13 -5.34 14.85 11.15
C LEU A 13 -6.06 13.65 11.76
N GLU A 14 -7.37 13.58 11.61
CA GLU A 14 -8.17 12.44 12.08
C GLU A 14 -7.79 11.15 11.34
N MET A 15 -7.62 11.24 10.02
CA MET A 15 -7.22 10.10 9.20
C MET A 15 -5.84 9.57 9.59
N ARG A 16 -4.87 10.47 9.81
CA ARG A 16 -3.52 10.10 10.27
C ARG A 16 -3.53 9.54 11.69
N ALA A 17 -4.29 10.13 12.61
CA ALA A 17 -4.42 9.60 13.97
C ALA A 17 -4.99 8.17 13.99
N GLN A 18 -5.93 7.85 13.08
CA GLN A 18 -6.42 6.47 12.93
C GLN A 18 -5.36 5.54 12.35
N ALA A 19 -4.52 6.01 11.43
CA ALA A 19 -3.40 5.24 10.89
C ALA A 19 -2.33 4.97 11.95
N ASP A 20 -1.97 5.99 12.75
CA ASP A 20 -1.05 5.87 13.88
C ASP A 20 -1.54 4.84 14.89
N ASN A 21 -2.81 4.89 15.29
CA ASN A 21 -3.38 3.93 16.22
C ASN A 21 -3.31 2.48 15.72
N LEU A 22 -3.43 2.26 14.41
CA LEU A 22 -3.24 0.93 13.84
C LEU A 22 -1.77 0.49 13.85
N MET A 23 -0.86 1.40 13.50
CA MET A 23 0.59 1.17 13.45
C MET A 23 1.17 0.83 14.84
N GLU A 24 0.72 1.52 15.89
CA GLU A 24 1.16 1.28 17.27
C GLU A 24 0.81 -0.13 17.78
N ARG A 25 -0.19 -0.77 17.18
CA ARG A 25 -0.76 -2.05 17.65
C ARG A 25 -0.30 -3.25 16.84
N VAL A 26 0.59 -3.08 15.87
CA VAL A 26 1.06 -4.16 14.98
C VAL A 26 1.65 -5.34 15.74
N ASP A 27 2.28 -5.11 16.90
CA ASP A 27 2.83 -6.15 17.77
C ASP A 27 1.79 -6.94 18.56
N GLU A 28 0.56 -6.42 18.67
CA GLU A 28 -0.57 -7.11 19.31
C GLU A 28 -1.26 -8.11 18.36
N TRP A 29 -0.98 -8.03 17.06
CA TRP A 29 -1.69 -8.83 16.04
C TRP A 29 -1.22 -10.28 16.04
N LYS A 30 -2.11 -11.19 15.69
CA LYS A 30 -1.81 -12.63 15.66
C LYS A 30 -0.76 -12.91 14.57
N PRO A 31 0.38 -13.53 14.92
CA PRO A 31 1.35 -13.95 13.93
C PRO A 31 0.73 -14.88 12.87
N SER A 32 1.21 -14.77 11.64
CA SER A 32 0.91 -15.68 10.53
C SER A 32 2.22 -16.29 10.04
N LYS A 33 2.53 -16.22 8.74
CA LYS A 33 3.74 -16.78 8.15
C LYS A 33 4.86 -15.74 8.04
N THR A 34 6.09 -16.19 8.25
CA THR A 34 7.30 -15.45 7.84
C THR A 34 7.77 -15.97 6.50
N HIS A 35 8.00 -15.04 5.57
CA HIS A 35 8.48 -15.31 4.22
C HIS A 35 9.92 -14.83 4.09
N THR A 36 10.70 -15.56 3.31
CA THR A 36 12.06 -15.16 2.96
C THR A 36 12.12 -15.05 1.44
N TYR A 37 12.55 -13.89 0.95
CA TYR A 37 12.64 -13.60 -0.47
C TYR A 37 14.06 -13.21 -0.85
N THR A 38 14.57 -13.76 -1.94
CA THR A 38 15.85 -13.35 -2.53
C THR A 38 15.60 -12.16 -3.46
N VAL A 39 16.26 -11.03 -3.22
CA VAL A 39 16.15 -9.82 -4.06
C VAL A 39 17.53 -9.27 -4.41
N ARG A 40 17.63 -8.47 -5.47
CA ARG A 40 18.87 -7.84 -5.90
C ARG A 40 19.01 -6.41 -5.34
N ALA A 41 20.24 -5.99 -5.13
CA ALA A 41 20.61 -4.60 -4.81
C ALA A 41 21.70 -4.16 -5.78
N ASN A 42 21.60 -2.95 -6.34
CA ASN A 42 22.58 -2.44 -7.30
C ASN A 42 23.98 -2.26 -6.68
N CYS A 43 24.05 -2.05 -5.36
CA CYS A 43 25.32 -1.91 -4.63
C CYS A 43 25.98 -3.24 -4.23
N GLN A 44 25.43 -4.40 -4.63
CA GLN A 44 26.01 -5.72 -4.37
C GLN A 44 26.01 -6.61 -5.60
N GLU A 45 27.03 -7.47 -5.71
CA GLU A 45 27.10 -8.48 -6.76
C GLU A 45 26.12 -9.63 -6.50
N GLU A 46 26.08 -10.10 -5.26
CA GLU A 46 25.22 -11.22 -4.85
C GLU A 46 23.84 -10.73 -4.36
N PRO A 47 22.76 -11.47 -4.65
CA PRO A 47 21.45 -11.20 -4.10
C PRO A 47 21.41 -11.28 -2.57
N VAL A 48 20.54 -10.48 -1.96
CA VAL A 48 20.30 -10.49 -0.51
C VAL A 48 18.98 -11.17 -0.16
N GLN A 49 18.87 -11.68 1.07
CA GLN A 49 17.63 -12.25 1.59
C GLN A 49 16.85 -11.18 2.34
N LEU A 50 15.56 -11.01 2.05
CA LEU A 50 14.63 -10.19 2.82
C LEU A 50 13.71 -11.08 3.64
N ARG A 51 13.52 -10.73 4.91
CA ARG A 51 12.53 -11.37 5.79
C ARG A 51 11.28 -10.52 5.85
N VAL A 52 10.14 -11.12 5.52
CA VAL A 52 8.83 -10.48 5.58
C VAL A 52 7.95 -11.24 6.55
N GLU A 53 7.64 -10.62 7.68
CA GLU A 53 6.74 -11.19 8.68
C GLU A 53 5.31 -10.74 8.41
N THR A 54 4.36 -11.66 8.50
CA THR A 54 2.94 -11.32 8.36
C THR A 54 2.18 -11.59 9.64
N ARG A 55 1.20 -10.72 9.94
CA ARG A 55 0.28 -10.86 11.07
C ARG A 55 -1.12 -10.48 10.64
N HIS A 56 -2.10 -10.79 11.48
CA HIS A 56 -3.49 -10.47 11.20
C HIS A 56 -4.31 -10.23 12.46
N THR A 57 -5.42 -9.53 12.31
CA THR A 57 -6.40 -9.30 13.38
C THR A 57 -7.78 -9.04 12.78
N HIS A 58 -8.79 -8.87 13.64
CA HIS A 58 -10.10 -8.35 13.23
C HIS A 58 -10.36 -7.02 13.92
N ILE A 59 -10.74 -6.02 13.13
CA ILE A 59 -11.07 -4.67 13.61
C ILE A 59 -12.32 -4.21 12.87
N ASN A 60 -13.37 -3.80 13.60
CA ASN A 60 -14.64 -3.35 13.02
C ASN A 60 -15.23 -4.35 12.00
N ASP A 61 -15.25 -5.64 12.35
CA ASP A 61 -15.68 -6.78 11.51
C ASP A 61 -14.87 -7.02 10.23
N ASP A 62 -13.80 -6.24 10.00
CA ASP A 62 -12.88 -6.45 8.91
C ASP A 62 -11.70 -7.32 9.32
N TYR A 63 -11.28 -8.20 8.42
CA TYR A 63 -10.00 -8.92 8.55
C TYR A 63 -8.87 -8.01 8.08
N TRP A 64 -7.96 -7.70 8.99
CA TRP A 64 -6.76 -6.92 8.68
C TRP A 64 -5.55 -7.83 8.62
N ALA A 65 -4.73 -7.64 7.59
CA ALA A 65 -3.42 -8.25 7.46
C ALA A 65 -2.35 -7.15 7.50
N VAL A 66 -1.20 -7.47 8.07
CA VAL A 66 -0.01 -6.60 8.04
C VAL A 66 1.19 -7.40 7.59
N ARG A 67 2.06 -6.76 6.82
CA ARG A 67 3.43 -7.20 6.56
C ARG A 67 4.40 -6.23 7.20
N VAL A 68 5.46 -6.78 7.79
CA VAL A 68 6.63 -6.05 8.29
C VAL A 68 7.84 -6.58 7.56
N THR A 69 8.51 -5.74 6.77
CA THR A 69 9.75 -6.08 6.08
C THR A 69 10.95 -5.68 6.93
N HIS A 70 11.80 -6.66 7.21
CA HIS A 70 12.97 -6.52 8.07
C HIS A 70 14.24 -6.34 7.22
N PHE A 71 15.04 -5.33 7.58
CA PHE A 71 16.27 -4.94 6.88
C PHE A 71 17.49 -4.90 7.80
N ASP A 72 17.31 -5.20 9.09
CA ASP A 72 18.29 -5.07 10.17
C ASP A 72 19.53 -5.97 9.98
N HIS A 73 19.38 -7.08 9.28
CA HIS A 73 20.48 -8.01 8.96
C HIS A 73 21.25 -7.64 7.68
N LEU A 74 20.81 -6.62 6.92
CA LEU A 74 21.43 -6.24 5.66
C LEU A 74 22.61 -5.28 5.83
N PRO A 75 23.59 -5.30 4.91
CA PRO A 75 24.66 -4.31 4.89
C PRO A 75 24.12 -2.88 4.74
N ALA A 76 24.73 -1.91 5.44
CA ALA A 76 24.27 -0.53 5.47
C ALA A 76 24.15 0.14 4.08
N ALA A 77 25.00 -0.25 3.13
CA ALA A 77 24.92 0.22 1.73
C ALA A 77 23.61 -0.22 1.06
N VAL A 78 23.21 -1.49 1.25
CA VAL A 78 21.95 -2.06 0.74
C VAL A 78 20.76 -1.38 1.39
N VAL A 79 20.78 -1.20 2.72
CA VAL A 79 19.70 -0.51 3.44
C VAL A 79 19.50 0.90 2.92
N LYS A 80 20.58 1.65 2.70
CA LYS A 80 20.52 3.01 2.14
C LYS A 80 19.94 3.02 0.72
N GLU A 81 20.33 2.07 -0.12
CA GLU A 81 19.77 1.93 -1.46
C GLU A 81 18.27 1.62 -1.41
N PHE A 82 17.86 0.62 -0.63
CA PHE A 82 16.47 0.22 -0.50
C PHE A 82 15.60 1.33 0.08
N ALA A 83 16.08 2.07 1.08
CA ALA A 83 15.39 3.25 1.61
C ALA A 83 15.11 4.28 0.51
N ARG A 84 16.11 4.57 -0.34
CA ARG A 84 15.95 5.48 -1.49
C ARG A 84 14.93 4.94 -2.51
N LYS A 85 14.98 3.65 -2.84
CA LYS A 85 14.05 3.03 -3.80
C LYS A 85 12.61 3.08 -3.28
N LEU A 86 12.40 2.68 -2.02
CA LEU A 86 11.09 2.71 -1.38
C LEU A 86 10.56 4.15 -1.32
N ASP A 87 11.37 5.12 -0.93
CA ASP A 87 10.95 6.51 -0.88
C ASP A 87 10.54 7.06 -2.26
N ASN A 88 11.34 6.76 -3.29
CA ASN A 88 11.10 7.28 -4.63
C ASN A 88 9.92 6.59 -5.33
N TYR A 89 9.72 5.29 -5.09
CA TYR A 89 8.85 4.48 -5.93
C TYR A 89 7.74 3.73 -5.20
N ALA A 90 7.95 3.30 -3.95
CA ALA A 90 6.86 2.74 -3.16
C ALA A 90 5.98 3.87 -2.61
N ILE A 91 6.58 4.89 -1.97
CA ILE A 91 5.84 6.08 -1.49
C ILE A 91 5.45 7.00 -2.66
N GLY A 92 6.36 7.23 -3.59
CA GLY A 92 6.17 8.15 -4.71
C GLY A 92 6.37 9.62 -4.31
N SER A 93 6.00 10.52 -5.21
CA SER A 93 6.18 11.97 -5.06
C SER A 93 4.96 12.64 -4.41
N VAL A 94 5.22 13.61 -3.53
CA VAL A 94 4.20 14.55 -3.03
C VAL A 94 4.07 15.81 -3.89
N ALA A 95 5.01 16.03 -4.82
CA ALA A 95 5.07 17.25 -5.65
C ALA A 95 4.73 17.00 -7.13
N ASP A 96 4.79 15.75 -7.60
CA ASP A 96 4.61 15.38 -9.00
C ASP A 96 3.63 14.19 -9.10
N HIS A 97 2.39 14.50 -9.46
CA HIS A 97 1.31 13.52 -9.53
C HIS A 97 1.58 12.38 -10.52
N ALA A 98 2.32 12.65 -11.60
CA ALA A 98 2.70 11.62 -12.57
C ALA A 98 3.69 10.59 -12.01
N LYS A 99 4.25 10.86 -10.82
CA LYS A 99 5.15 9.99 -10.06
C LYS A 99 4.53 9.61 -8.71
N CYS A 100 3.21 9.50 -8.63
CA CYS A 100 2.54 9.07 -7.41
C CYS A 100 2.68 7.55 -7.19
N HIS A 101 2.37 7.08 -5.98
CA HIS A 101 2.41 5.67 -5.59
C HIS A 101 1.68 4.75 -6.59
N THR A 102 0.45 5.09 -6.97
CA THR A 102 -0.38 4.26 -7.85
C THR A 102 0.20 4.12 -9.27
N GLU A 103 0.89 5.16 -9.78
CA GLU A 103 1.55 5.11 -11.09
C GLU A 103 2.77 4.19 -11.10
N PHE A 104 3.45 4.02 -9.98
CA PHE A 104 4.54 3.05 -9.85
C PHE A 104 4.00 1.65 -9.55
N GLU A 105 3.01 1.53 -8.67
CA GLU A 105 2.39 0.26 -8.29
C GLU A 105 1.93 -0.55 -9.49
N ARG A 106 1.24 0.09 -10.44
CA ARG A 106 0.77 -0.56 -11.67
C ARG A 106 1.88 -1.10 -12.59
N GLN A 107 3.15 -0.73 -12.37
CA GLN A 107 4.27 -1.17 -13.19
C GLN A 107 4.89 -2.48 -12.71
N TYR A 108 4.72 -2.83 -11.43
CA TYR A 108 5.25 -4.06 -10.84
C TYR A 108 4.16 -5.04 -10.36
N MET A 109 2.90 -4.62 -10.36
CA MET A 109 1.74 -5.45 -10.05
C MET A 109 1.08 -6.00 -11.31
N ASP A 110 1.37 -7.24 -11.68
CA ASP A 110 0.82 -7.92 -12.87
C ASP A 110 -0.72 -8.02 -12.86
N SER A 111 -1.33 -7.98 -11.67
CA SER A 111 -2.78 -8.04 -11.52
C SER A 111 -3.49 -6.72 -11.84
N ILE A 112 -2.78 -5.59 -11.94
CA ILE A 112 -3.37 -4.31 -12.29
C ILE A 112 -3.51 -4.21 -13.81
N VAL A 113 -4.76 -4.22 -14.30
CA VAL A 113 -5.09 -4.10 -15.73
C VAL A 113 -5.12 -2.65 -16.16
N ASN A 114 -5.60 -1.77 -15.29
CA ASN A 114 -5.71 -0.34 -15.56
C ASN A 114 -5.72 0.43 -14.23
N ALA A 115 -5.10 1.60 -14.23
CA ALA A 115 -5.20 2.54 -13.14
C ALA A 115 -5.41 3.95 -13.69
N GLU A 116 -6.33 4.69 -13.09
CA GLU A 116 -6.59 6.09 -13.37
C GLU A 116 -6.44 6.86 -12.06
N THR A 117 -5.90 8.08 -12.13
CA THR A 117 -5.70 8.95 -10.97
C THR A 117 -6.22 10.36 -11.25
N GLU A 118 -6.78 11.00 -10.23
CA GLU A 118 -7.27 12.39 -10.29
C GLU A 118 -6.82 13.14 -9.05
N LEU A 119 -6.13 14.28 -9.23
CA LEU A 119 -5.72 15.13 -8.12
C LEU A 119 -6.91 15.56 -7.27
N SER A 120 -6.73 15.50 -5.95
CA SER A 120 -7.74 15.90 -4.98
C SER A 120 -7.08 16.56 -3.77
N ARG A 121 -7.88 16.93 -2.77
CA ARG A 121 -7.37 17.54 -1.53
C ARG A 121 -8.30 17.23 -0.37
N VAL A 122 -7.72 16.79 0.74
CA VAL A 122 -8.44 16.64 2.01
C VAL A 122 -8.32 17.89 2.88
N PRO A 123 -9.33 18.19 3.71
CA PRO A 123 -9.25 19.25 4.70
C PRO A 123 -8.03 19.10 5.62
N GLY A 124 -7.30 20.21 5.82
CA GLY A 124 -6.13 20.27 6.71
C GLY A 124 -4.80 19.83 6.08
N GLN A 125 -4.78 19.42 4.81
CA GLN A 125 -3.55 19.02 4.14
C GLN A 125 -2.55 20.19 3.97
N ASP A 126 -1.29 19.92 4.31
CA ASP A 126 -0.13 20.74 3.96
C ASP A 126 0.47 20.23 2.65
N ASP A 127 0.31 21.01 1.57
CA ASP A 127 0.73 20.61 0.23
C ASP A 127 2.26 20.62 0.06
N SER A 128 3.03 21.14 1.03
CA SER A 128 4.50 21.07 1.01
C SER A 128 5.04 19.71 1.45
N THR A 129 4.25 18.96 2.22
CA THR A 129 4.65 17.66 2.80
C THR A 129 3.70 16.52 2.44
N ALA A 130 2.56 16.81 1.81
CA ALA A 130 1.56 15.80 1.48
C ALA A 130 0.83 16.07 0.15
N SER A 131 0.39 14.99 -0.49
CA SER A 131 -0.43 15.01 -1.70
C SER A 131 -1.60 14.07 -1.55
N THR A 132 -2.76 14.47 -2.07
CA THR A 132 -3.94 13.62 -2.13
C THR A 132 -4.42 13.48 -3.56
N TYR A 133 -4.90 12.30 -3.89
CA TYR A 133 -5.57 12.03 -5.16
C TYR A 133 -6.61 10.93 -4.99
N LEU A 134 -7.53 10.86 -5.93
CA LEU A 134 -8.40 9.70 -6.09
C LEU A 134 -7.71 8.71 -7.03
N SER A 135 -7.79 7.42 -6.72
CA SER A 135 -7.40 6.34 -7.63
C SER A 135 -8.59 5.45 -7.98
N LYS A 136 -8.60 5.02 -9.24
CA LYS A 136 -9.49 3.99 -9.77
C LYS A 136 -8.62 2.88 -10.35
N VAL A 137 -8.59 1.73 -9.68
CA VAL A 137 -7.71 0.62 -10.07
C VAL A 137 -8.54 -0.61 -10.41
N LYS A 138 -8.30 -1.16 -11.59
CA LYS A 138 -8.96 -2.38 -12.09
C LYS A 138 -8.01 -3.55 -12.01
N TYR A 139 -8.40 -4.57 -11.24
CA TYR A 139 -7.61 -5.77 -11.03
C TYR A 139 -8.18 -6.98 -11.79
N ASP A 140 -7.27 -7.77 -12.35
CA ASP A 140 -7.53 -9.15 -12.77
C ASP A 140 -7.33 -10.10 -11.59
N PHE A 141 -8.34 -10.94 -11.37
CA PHE A 141 -8.35 -11.96 -10.31
C PHE A 141 -8.17 -13.38 -10.88
N GLY A 142 -7.76 -13.47 -12.15
CA GLY A 142 -7.50 -14.71 -12.86
C GLY A 142 -8.76 -15.32 -13.48
N ALA A 143 -8.54 -16.43 -14.18
CA ALA A 143 -9.60 -17.16 -14.88
C ALA A 143 -10.77 -17.48 -13.94
N PHE A 144 -11.99 -17.32 -14.45
CA PHE A 144 -13.27 -17.60 -13.79
C PHE A 144 -13.83 -16.53 -12.83
N LEU A 145 -13.10 -15.44 -12.57
CA LEU A 145 -13.65 -14.32 -11.80
C LEU A 145 -13.72 -13.04 -12.64
N SER A 146 -14.76 -12.23 -12.42
CA SER A 146 -14.85 -10.90 -13.01
C SER A 146 -13.72 -10.01 -12.50
N HIS A 147 -13.28 -9.07 -13.34
CA HIS A 147 -12.42 -7.97 -12.89
C HIS A 147 -13.08 -7.19 -11.75
N ARG A 148 -12.27 -6.69 -10.82
CA ARG A 148 -12.74 -5.82 -9.74
C ARG A 148 -12.19 -4.42 -9.93
N THR A 149 -13.07 -3.45 -9.80
CA THR A 149 -12.69 -2.04 -9.78
C THR A 149 -12.71 -1.56 -8.34
N PHE A 150 -11.64 -0.93 -7.90
CA PHE A 150 -11.51 -0.30 -6.59
C PHE A 150 -11.41 1.20 -6.78
N TYR A 151 -12.13 1.94 -5.94
CA TYR A 151 -12.08 3.39 -5.88
C TYR A 151 -11.53 3.78 -4.52
N ASN A 152 -10.44 4.55 -4.52
CA ASN A 152 -9.77 4.93 -3.29
C ASN A 152 -9.44 6.43 -3.27
N LEU A 153 -9.51 7.01 -2.09
CA LEU A 153 -8.79 8.23 -1.73
C LEU A 153 -7.39 7.79 -1.31
N VAL A 154 -6.36 8.32 -1.95
CA VAL A 154 -4.95 8.07 -1.60
C VAL A 154 -4.36 9.36 -1.05
N TYR A 155 -3.89 9.29 0.19
CA TYR A 155 -3.16 10.36 0.86
C TYR A 155 -1.71 9.91 1.04
N VAL A 156 -0.77 10.68 0.51
CA VAL A 156 0.66 10.44 0.66
C VAL A 156 1.26 11.59 1.46
N SER A 157 2.08 11.29 2.46
CA SER A 157 2.82 12.31 3.21
C SER A 157 4.26 11.92 3.48
N LYS A 158 5.14 12.92 3.50
CA LYS A 158 6.55 12.79 3.82
C LYS A 158 6.88 13.74 4.96
N THR A 159 7.21 13.17 6.12
CA THR A 159 7.67 13.91 7.30
C THR A 159 9.10 13.52 7.62
N ASN A 160 9.73 14.25 8.56
CA ASN A 160 11.07 13.90 9.03
C ASN A 160 11.10 12.58 9.83
N GLU A 161 9.96 12.12 10.34
CA GLU A 161 9.86 10.91 11.16
C GLU A 161 9.62 9.67 10.29
N TYR A 162 8.67 9.79 9.36
CA TYR A 162 8.27 8.71 8.46
C TYR A 162 7.59 9.26 7.21
N HIS A 163 7.58 8.41 6.18
CA HIS A 163 6.78 8.62 4.98
C HIS A 163 5.63 7.62 4.97
N GLU A 164 4.46 8.04 4.52
CA GLU A 164 3.23 7.27 4.68
C GLU A 164 2.30 7.40 3.48
N ILE A 165 1.58 6.31 3.21
CA ILE A 165 0.45 6.24 2.31
C ILE A 165 -0.76 5.75 3.11
N ILE A 166 -1.88 6.46 3.03
CA ILE A 166 -3.17 6.02 3.54
C ILE A 166 -4.13 5.90 2.36
N GLN A 167 -4.76 4.74 2.22
CA GLN A 167 -5.78 4.50 1.19
C GLN A 167 -7.11 4.19 1.86
N LEU A 168 -8.14 4.94 1.52
CA LEU A 168 -9.50 4.74 2.03
C LEU A 168 -10.43 4.42 0.86
N PRO A 169 -11.33 3.44 0.98
CA PRO A 169 -12.31 3.17 -0.06
C PRO A 169 -13.27 4.36 -0.15
N ILE A 170 -13.60 4.80 -1.37
CA ILE A 170 -14.58 5.88 -1.60
C ILE A 170 -15.80 5.34 -2.32
N GLN A 171 -16.92 6.01 -2.15
CA GLN A 171 -18.09 5.80 -3.00
C GLN A 171 -17.80 6.22 -4.45
N GLU A 172 -18.27 5.44 -5.43
CA GLU A 172 -18.02 5.69 -6.85
C GLU A 172 -18.45 7.11 -7.29
N GLN A 173 -19.48 7.66 -6.65
CA GLN A 173 -20.02 9.00 -6.90
C GLN A 173 -19.03 10.13 -6.59
N MET A 174 -17.98 9.84 -5.80
CA MET A 174 -16.90 10.80 -5.55
C MET A 174 -15.95 10.95 -6.75
N TRP A 175 -16.00 10.04 -7.73
CA TRP A 175 -15.20 10.11 -8.95
C TRP A 175 -15.80 11.10 -9.96
N SER A 176 -15.04 12.07 -10.45
CA SER A 176 -15.55 13.17 -11.31
C SER A 176 -16.18 12.69 -12.62
N SER A 177 -15.77 11.52 -13.10
CA SER A 177 -16.21 10.92 -14.36
C SER A 177 -17.02 9.63 -14.16
N THR A 178 -18.14 9.71 -13.43
CA THR A 178 -19.12 8.61 -13.41
C THR A 178 -19.89 8.56 -14.74
N LYS A 179 -19.27 8.03 -15.79
CA LYS A 179 -20.06 7.48 -16.90
C LYS A 179 -20.64 6.14 -16.44
N PRO A 180 -21.93 5.87 -16.64
CA PRO A 180 -22.47 4.55 -16.37
C PRO A 180 -21.73 3.55 -17.26
N LYS A 181 -20.88 2.73 -16.63
CA LYS A 181 -20.35 1.51 -17.24
C LYS A 181 -21.26 0.36 -16.79
N GLY A 182 -21.26 -0.72 -17.57
CA GLY A 182 -22.05 -1.92 -17.29
C GLY A 182 -21.72 -2.56 -15.93
N PRO A 183 -22.27 -3.74 -15.61
CA PRO A 183 -22.10 -4.36 -14.31
C PRO A 183 -20.62 -4.73 -14.04
N GLU A 184 -19.87 -3.84 -13.40
CA GLU A 184 -18.54 -4.13 -12.85
C GLU A 184 -18.67 -4.58 -11.39
N THR A 185 -17.85 -5.54 -10.98
CA THR A 185 -17.78 -5.93 -9.56
C THR A 185 -16.92 -4.91 -8.83
N ILE A 186 -17.48 -4.21 -7.85
CA ILE A 186 -16.74 -3.23 -7.05
C ILE A 186 -16.13 -3.93 -5.84
N GLY A 187 -14.81 -3.84 -5.75
CA GLY A 187 -14.07 -4.22 -4.56
C GLY A 187 -13.90 -3.02 -3.63
N LYS A 188 -13.58 -3.29 -2.36
CA LYS A 188 -13.25 -2.25 -1.38
C LYS A 188 -12.03 -2.68 -0.57
N TYR A 189 -11.11 -1.76 -0.33
CA TYR A 189 -10.01 -1.99 0.59
C TYR A 189 -9.60 -0.68 1.24
N ALA A 190 -9.02 -0.78 2.44
CA ALA A 190 -8.32 0.30 3.11
C ALA A 190 -6.91 -0.17 3.44
N SER A 191 -5.93 0.72 3.36
CA SER A 191 -4.54 0.40 3.68
C SER A 191 -3.84 1.56 4.37
N VAL A 192 -2.80 1.20 5.12
CA VAL A 192 -1.78 2.14 5.62
C VAL A 192 -0.44 1.52 5.32
N GLU A 193 0.45 2.28 4.70
CA GLU A 193 1.83 1.90 4.43
C GLU A 193 2.77 2.95 4.99
N ARG A 194 3.81 2.52 5.71
CA ARG A 194 4.75 3.41 6.39
C ARG A 194 6.19 2.98 6.15
N LEU A 195 7.00 3.95 5.77
CA LEU A 195 8.44 3.85 5.59
C LEU A 195 9.13 4.69 6.66
N ILE A 196 9.96 4.06 7.48
CA ILE A 196 10.75 4.72 8.53
C ILE A 196 12.22 4.45 8.21
N TYR A 197 13.00 5.51 7.99
CA TYR A 197 14.43 5.40 7.75
C TYR A 197 15.21 6.35 8.65
N ASP A 198 16.01 5.77 9.53
CA ASP A 198 16.96 6.52 10.35
C ASP A 198 18.33 6.52 9.65
N ALA A 199 18.75 7.70 9.21
CA ALA A 199 20.02 7.87 8.50
C ALA A 199 21.24 7.70 9.41
N ASP A 200 21.14 7.92 10.72
CA ASP A 200 22.26 7.78 11.65
C ASP A 200 22.44 6.33 12.06
N SER A 201 21.36 5.66 12.48
CA SER A 201 21.41 4.26 12.88
C SER A 201 21.32 3.27 11.71
N LYS A 202 21.07 3.76 10.49
CA LYS A 202 20.88 2.96 9.26
C LYS A 202 19.78 1.91 9.41
N LYS A 203 18.76 2.20 10.23
CA LYS A 203 17.61 1.32 10.42
C LYS A 203 16.50 1.69 9.45
N LEU A 204 15.99 0.69 8.76
CA LEU A 204 14.89 0.81 7.82
C LEU A 204 13.74 -0.10 8.28
N SER A 205 12.54 0.45 8.27
CA SER A 205 11.30 -0.31 8.47
C SER A 205 10.33 0.02 7.36
N TRP A 206 9.70 -1.02 6.81
CA TRP A 206 8.65 -0.88 5.82
C TRP A 206 7.47 -1.77 6.23
N ILE A 207 6.37 -1.13 6.57
CA ILE A 207 5.18 -1.76 7.13
C ILE A 207 4.01 -1.43 6.24
N MET A 208 3.24 -2.43 5.84
CA MET A 208 1.98 -2.24 5.13
C MET A 208 0.91 -3.07 5.80
N MET A 209 -0.21 -2.42 6.12
CA MET A 209 -1.42 -3.06 6.61
C MET A 209 -2.56 -2.80 5.65
N THR A 210 -3.43 -3.78 5.50
CA THR A 210 -4.56 -3.68 4.61
C THR A 210 -5.73 -4.53 5.10
N THR A 211 -6.93 -4.07 4.78
CA THR A 211 -8.16 -4.87 4.81
C THR A 211 -8.79 -4.78 3.44
N SER A 212 -9.31 -5.91 2.93
CA SER A 212 -9.91 -5.96 1.60
C SER A 212 -11.12 -6.88 1.57
N SER A 213 -12.09 -6.50 0.76
CA SER A 213 -13.25 -7.29 0.39
C SER A 213 -13.42 -7.22 -1.12
N ALA A 214 -13.33 -8.37 -1.78
CA ALA A 214 -13.44 -8.46 -3.25
C ALA A 214 -14.85 -8.18 -3.79
N GLY A 215 -15.87 -8.19 -2.92
CA GLY A 215 -17.27 -8.02 -3.31
C GLY A 215 -17.82 -9.18 -4.14
N GLY A 216 -19.04 -9.02 -4.65
CA GLY A 216 -19.74 -10.06 -5.40
C GLY A 216 -19.99 -11.34 -4.58
N PHE A 217 -19.92 -12.50 -5.23
CA PHE A 217 -20.13 -13.81 -4.60
C PHE A 217 -18.87 -14.45 -4.02
N VAL A 218 -17.73 -13.75 -4.00
CA VAL A 218 -16.48 -14.32 -3.45
C VAL A 218 -16.58 -14.33 -1.92
N PRO A 219 -16.52 -15.52 -1.27
CA PRO A 219 -16.56 -15.57 0.18
C PRO A 219 -15.36 -14.87 0.82
N ASN A 220 -15.62 -13.99 1.79
CA ASN A 220 -14.58 -13.20 2.46
C ASN A 220 -13.48 -14.07 3.09
N PHE A 221 -13.80 -15.26 3.60
CA PHE A 221 -12.79 -16.15 4.20
C PHE A 221 -11.68 -16.56 3.20
N LEU A 222 -11.99 -16.66 1.90
CA LEU A 222 -10.99 -16.98 0.86
C LEU A 222 -10.07 -15.79 0.60
N VAL A 223 -10.61 -14.57 0.62
CA VAL A 223 -9.83 -13.33 0.50
C VAL A 223 -8.91 -13.20 1.72
N ASN A 224 -9.46 -13.36 2.92
CA ASN A 224 -8.74 -13.25 4.19
C ASN A 224 -7.56 -14.23 4.29
N HIS A 225 -7.78 -15.49 3.89
CA HIS A 225 -6.74 -16.52 3.94
C HIS A 225 -5.54 -16.19 3.03
N LYS A 226 -5.76 -15.50 1.91
CA LYS A 226 -4.70 -15.16 0.97
C LYS A 226 -4.03 -13.82 1.25
N LEU A 227 -4.71 -12.92 1.98
CA LEU A 227 -4.29 -11.52 2.11
C LEU A 227 -2.86 -11.37 2.65
N CYS A 228 -2.49 -12.12 3.69
CA CYS A 228 -1.12 -12.09 4.23
C CYS A 228 -0.06 -12.50 3.19
N SER A 229 -0.31 -13.57 2.43
CA SER A 229 0.64 -14.04 1.41
C SER A 229 0.73 -13.05 0.24
N VAL A 230 -0.40 -12.50 -0.20
CA VAL A 230 -0.45 -11.54 -1.31
C VAL A 230 0.40 -10.32 -0.98
N ILE A 231 0.17 -9.67 0.18
CA ILE A 231 0.96 -8.49 0.55
C ILE A 231 2.45 -8.84 0.73
N ALA A 232 2.78 -10.04 1.23
CA ALA A 232 4.17 -10.45 1.35
C ALA A 232 4.85 -10.63 -0.02
N GLU A 233 4.13 -11.14 -1.03
CA GLU A 233 4.60 -11.32 -2.40
C GLU A 233 4.82 -10.00 -3.16
N ASP A 234 4.25 -8.89 -2.68
CA ASP A 234 4.46 -7.57 -3.29
C ASP A 234 5.89 -7.05 -3.03
N VAL A 235 6.53 -7.47 -1.94
CA VAL A 235 7.90 -7.09 -1.58
C VAL A 235 8.92 -7.47 -2.67
N PRO A 236 9.08 -8.76 -3.05
CA PRO A 236 10.03 -9.12 -4.09
C PRO A 236 9.67 -8.51 -5.45
N LYS A 237 8.38 -8.44 -5.82
CA LYS A 237 7.94 -7.82 -7.09
C LYS A 237 8.38 -6.36 -7.17
N PHE A 238 8.21 -5.61 -6.08
CA PHE A 238 8.69 -4.24 -5.98
C PHE A 238 10.20 -4.16 -6.18
N PHE A 239 11.00 -4.94 -5.44
CA PHE A 239 12.46 -4.86 -5.53
C PHE A 239 13.02 -5.35 -6.87
N ASP A 240 12.42 -6.37 -7.48
CA ASP A 240 12.80 -6.86 -8.80
C ASP A 240 12.56 -5.81 -9.88
N TRP A 241 11.45 -5.09 -9.81
CA TRP A 241 11.17 -3.96 -10.71
C TRP A 241 12.09 -2.77 -10.40
N ALA A 242 12.21 -2.37 -9.14
CA ALA A 242 12.97 -1.19 -8.69
C ALA A 242 14.48 -1.31 -8.92
N TYR A 243 15.01 -2.54 -9.00
CA TYR A 243 16.39 -2.82 -9.37
C TYR A 243 16.76 -2.28 -10.76
N ASN A 244 15.79 -2.25 -11.69
CA ASN A 244 15.97 -1.73 -13.04
C ASN A 244 15.71 -0.21 -13.14
N MET A 245 15.25 0.41 -12.06
CA MET A 245 14.99 1.84 -11.98
C MET A 245 16.28 2.59 -11.58
N PRO A 246 16.40 3.90 -11.83
CA PRO A 246 17.56 4.68 -11.40
C PRO A 246 17.67 4.88 -9.87
#